data_AF-A0A7V9ET55-F1
#
_entry.id   AF-A0A7V9ET55-F1
#
_cell.length_a   1.000
_cell.length_b   1.000
_cell.length_c   1.000
_cell.angle_alpha   90.00
_cell.angle_beta   90.00
_cell.angle_gamma   90.00
#
_symmetry.space_group_name_H-M   'P 1'
#
loop_
_entity.id
_entity.type
_entity.pdbx_description
1 polymer ?
#
loop_
_entity_poly.entity_id
_entity_poly.type
_entity_poly.pdbx_seq_one_letter_code
_entity_poly.pdbx_strand_id
1 'polypeptide(L)'
;MKAVVYHEYGSPDVLRLEEIEKPIPNDDQLLVRVRNASVNPFDWHYMEGTPYIIRLLDSGLLKPKASRLGVDYAGIVEAVGKNVTQFKPGDEVFGGKTGAFAEYVCVTAGRAVAHKPANVTFEQAATVGIAATTALQGLRDYGQLRPGQKVLINGASGGVGTFAVQIAKSLGANVTGVCSGRNVDMVRALGADRVIDYTREDFTQGAERYDLIIDNVGNRTIWKYLRVLNRNGHYVLIGGGGSDEQGLFGPLVGPFRLMLVAPFVSQKMNMLLANMNQKDFNILADLMQMGKVKPVIDRRYKLTEIVEAVAYLEEGHARGKVVIAVEDTNEALTRAGHQLGSDRTAPSPVLIAFELIGVILAVIILPIVIAFVLNRRFQRRNPGKRGYRWGYYFSIQAFLFALALAGLLQLGTVLVLLAGVIYALLAWFFAQRKRWAWIALTVLSFNP
;
A
#
# COMPACT_ATOMS: atom_id res chain seq x y z
N MET A 1 15.41 -25.50 -4.05
CA MET A 1 15.92 -24.11 -4.04
C MET A 1 15.54 -23.47 -2.72
N LYS A 2 16.38 -22.59 -2.19
CA LYS A 2 16.04 -21.78 -1.01
C LYS A 2 15.13 -20.62 -1.40
N ALA A 3 14.08 -20.40 -0.62
CA ALA A 3 13.16 -19.30 -0.78
C ALA A 3 12.60 -18.84 0.57
N VAL A 4 12.32 -17.55 0.67
CA VAL A 4 11.57 -16.99 1.79
C VAL A 4 10.09 -17.24 1.54
N VAL A 5 9.44 -17.85 2.52
CA VAL A 5 8.02 -18.17 2.50
C VAL A 5 7.32 -17.67 3.76
N TYR A 6 5.99 -17.57 3.65
CA TYR A 6 5.09 -17.30 4.78
C TYR A 6 3.76 -18.00 4.54
N HIS A 7 3.08 -18.39 5.62
CA HIS A 7 1.84 -19.17 5.57
C HIS A 7 0.66 -18.49 6.26
N GLU A 8 0.93 -17.43 7.00
CA GLU A 8 -0.04 -16.64 7.76
C GLU A 8 0.34 -15.17 7.67
N TYR A 9 -0.65 -14.30 7.87
CA TYR A 9 -0.39 -12.87 7.93
C TYR A 9 0.23 -12.50 9.28
N GLY A 10 1.17 -11.57 9.29
CA GLY A 10 1.75 -11.07 10.54
C GLY A 10 2.94 -10.15 10.32
N SER A 11 3.65 -9.87 11.42
CA SER A 11 4.92 -9.13 11.44
C SER A 11 6.02 -9.86 10.67
N PRO A 12 7.20 -9.25 10.44
CA PRO A 12 8.33 -9.90 9.76
C PRO A 12 8.68 -11.31 10.28
N ASP A 13 8.35 -11.62 11.55
CA ASP A 13 8.60 -12.90 12.19
C ASP A 13 7.86 -14.09 11.56
N VAL A 14 6.87 -13.87 10.69
CA VAL A 14 6.20 -14.95 9.95
C VAL A 14 7.04 -15.48 8.79
N LEU A 15 8.10 -14.77 8.40
CA LEU A 15 8.97 -15.17 7.29
C LEU A 15 9.87 -16.34 7.70
N ARG A 16 9.98 -17.32 6.82
CA ARG A 16 10.80 -18.52 6.98
C ARG A 16 11.63 -18.76 5.73
N LEU A 17 12.90 -19.07 5.90
CA LEU A 17 13.74 -19.55 4.80
C LEU A 17 13.57 -21.07 4.69
N GLU A 18 13.02 -21.54 3.58
CA GLU A 18 12.71 -22.95 3.35
C GLU A 18 13.32 -23.47 2.05
N GLU A 19 13.56 -24.78 1.99
CA GLU A 19 13.86 -25.47 0.74
C GLU A 19 12.56 -25.88 0.06
N ILE A 20 12.32 -25.32 -1.13
CA ILE A 20 11.16 -25.60 -1.97
C ILE A 20 11.58 -26.09 -3.36
N GLU A 21 10.65 -26.65 -4.11
CA GLU A 21 10.90 -27.09 -5.49
C GLU A 21 11.37 -25.91 -6.37
N LYS A 22 12.40 -26.14 -7.20
CA LYS A 22 12.86 -25.16 -8.19
C LYS A 22 11.77 -25.02 -9.25
N PRO A 23 11.26 -23.81 -9.53
CA PRO A 23 10.17 -23.63 -10.47
C PRO A 23 10.66 -23.93 -11.89
N ILE A 24 9.77 -24.48 -12.71
CA ILE A 24 10.02 -24.80 -14.12
C ILE A 24 9.34 -23.70 -14.95
N PRO A 25 10.05 -23.01 -15.86
CA PRO A 25 9.42 -22.02 -16.72
C PRO A 25 8.49 -22.72 -17.71
N ASN A 26 7.32 -22.14 -17.96
CA ASN A 26 6.48 -22.55 -19.08
C ASN A 26 7.02 -22.02 -20.42
N ASP A 27 6.31 -22.32 -21.51
CA ASP A 27 6.71 -21.97 -22.87
C ASP A 27 7.00 -20.47 -23.11
N ASP A 28 6.39 -19.56 -22.33
CA ASP A 28 6.50 -18.11 -22.48
C ASP A 28 7.33 -17.45 -21.36
N GLN A 29 7.94 -18.25 -20.50
CA GLN A 29 8.66 -17.79 -19.32
C GLN A 29 10.16 -17.99 -19.44
N LEU A 30 10.90 -17.09 -18.78
CA LEU A 30 12.29 -17.27 -18.39
C LEU A 30 12.34 -17.74 -16.94
N LEU A 31 13.27 -18.63 -16.66
CA LEU A 31 13.74 -18.92 -15.32
C LEU A 31 14.97 -18.06 -15.06
N VAL A 32 14.91 -17.21 -14.03
CA VAL A 32 16.03 -16.35 -13.64
C VAL A 32 16.61 -16.86 -12.34
N ARG A 33 17.93 -17.03 -12.32
CA ARG A 33 18.74 -17.21 -11.13
C ARG A 33 18.96 -15.84 -10.50
N VAL A 34 18.30 -15.58 -9.39
CA VAL A 34 18.31 -14.28 -8.72
C VAL A 34 19.66 -14.08 -8.04
N ARG A 35 20.28 -12.91 -8.28
CA ARG A 35 21.51 -12.49 -7.59
C ARG A 35 21.20 -11.52 -6.46
N ASN A 36 20.27 -10.60 -6.72
CA ASN A 36 19.81 -9.63 -5.75
C ASN A 36 18.31 -9.39 -5.90
N ALA A 37 17.67 -9.07 -4.77
CA ALA A 37 16.31 -8.58 -4.70
C ALA A 37 16.29 -7.28 -3.89
N SER A 38 15.12 -6.64 -3.73
CA SER A 38 14.99 -5.50 -2.82
C SER A 38 13.69 -5.55 -2.04
N VAL A 39 13.73 -5.01 -0.82
CA VAL A 39 12.53 -4.91 0.03
C VAL A 39 11.79 -3.62 -0.30
N ASN A 40 10.46 -3.71 -0.35
CA ASN A 40 9.57 -2.60 -0.60
C ASN A 40 8.43 -2.55 0.41
N PRO A 41 7.82 -1.36 0.61
CA PRO A 41 6.54 -1.26 1.30
C PRO A 41 5.41 -2.03 0.61
N PHE A 42 5.60 -2.52 -0.61
CA PHE A 42 4.66 -3.45 -1.21
C PHE A 42 4.71 -4.85 -0.55
N ASP A 43 5.91 -5.32 -0.21
CA ASP A 43 6.13 -6.69 0.26
C ASP A 43 5.56 -6.90 1.68
N TRP A 44 5.84 -5.98 2.61
CA TRP A 44 5.29 -6.06 3.98
C TRP A 44 3.76 -5.89 4.04
N HIS A 45 3.14 -5.07 3.18
CA HIS A 45 1.67 -4.96 3.15
C HIS A 45 1.00 -6.27 2.70
N TYR A 46 1.62 -7.00 1.77
CA TYR A 46 1.16 -8.34 1.40
C TYR A 46 1.46 -9.39 2.49
N MET A 47 2.54 -9.20 3.25
CA MET A 47 2.90 -10.04 4.40
C MET A 47 1.91 -9.87 5.56
N GLU A 48 1.55 -8.63 5.90
CA GLU A 48 0.57 -8.32 6.95
C GLU A 48 -0.87 -8.47 6.46
N GLY A 49 -1.09 -8.52 5.14
CA GLY A 49 -2.43 -8.51 4.54
C GLY A 49 -3.16 -7.19 4.80
N THR A 50 -2.42 -6.07 4.75
CA THR A 50 -2.92 -4.71 4.96
C THR A 50 -2.99 -3.94 3.65
N PRO A 51 -4.03 -3.11 3.44
CA PRO A 51 -5.22 -2.99 4.30
C PRO A 51 -6.04 -4.28 4.25
N TYR A 52 -6.77 -4.60 5.31
CA TYR A 52 -7.52 -5.87 5.43
C TYR A 52 -8.45 -6.17 4.23
N ILE A 53 -8.94 -5.15 3.53
CA ILE A 53 -9.72 -5.32 2.30
C ILE A 53 -8.96 -6.04 1.18
N ILE A 54 -7.62 -5.93 1.14
CA ILE A 54 -6.79 -6.64 0.17
C ILE A 54 -6.86 -8.16 0.38
N ARG A 55 -7.18 -8.63 1.60
CA ARG A 55 -7.42 -10.05 1.90
C ARG A 55 -8.65 -10.57 1.17
N LEU A 56 -9.70 -9.76 1.09
CA LEU A 56 -10.93 -10.10 0.36
C LEU A 56 -10.71 -10.07 -1.16
N LEU A 57 -10.00 -9.06 -1.66
CA LEU A 57 -9.89 -8.81 -3.10
C LEU A 57 -8.84 -9.70 -3.77
N ASP A 58 -7.65 -9.85 -3.18
CA ASP A 58 -6.50 -10.40 -3.90
C ASP A 58 -5.67 -11.38 -3.06
N SER A 59 -5.29 -11.01 -1.85
CA SER A 59 -4.29 -11.75 -1.06
C SER A 59 -4.82 -12.98 -0.30
N GLY A 60 -6.14 -13.15 -0.11
CA GLY A 60 -6.74 -14.32 0.55
C GLY A 60 -7.30 -14.02 1.94
N LEU A 61 -8.53 -14.46 2.21
CA LEU A 61 -9.29 -13.97 3.37
C LEU A 61 -8.64 -14.28 4.72
N LEU A 62 -8.33 -15.55 4.97
CA LEU A 62 -7.78 -16.03 6.26
C LEU A 62 -6.27 -16.18 6.24
N LYS A 63 -5.71 -16.54 5.08
CA LYS A 63 -4.29 -16.78 4.88
C LYS A 63 -3.87 -16.31 3.48
N PRO A 64 -2.58 -16.02 3.29
CA PRO A 64 -2.04 -15.65 1.99
C PRO A 64 -2.34 -16.70 0.91
N LYS A 65 -2.83 -16.26 -0.26
CA LYS A 65 -2.99 -17.09 -1.46
C LYS A 65 -1.65 -17.45 -2.07
N ALA A 66 -0.70 -16.51 -2.04
CA ALA A 66 0.68 -16.72 -2.46
C ALA A 66 1.56 -16.74 -1.22
N SER A 67 2.42 -17.76 -1.11
CA SER A 67 3.29 -17.95 0.05
C SER A 67 4.70 -17.36 -0.14
N ARG A 68 4.97 -16.62 -1.23
CA ARG A 68 6.29 -16.06 -1.55
C ARG A 68 6.22 -14.55 -1.75
N LEU A 69 7.26 -13.85 -1.30
CA LEU A 69 7.38 -12.39 -1.35
C LEU A 69 8.59 -11.93 -2.17
N GLY A 70 8.74 -10.62 -2.30
CA GLY A 70 9.78 -9.96 -3.08
C GLY A 70 9.28 -9.66 -4.48
N VAL A 71 9.02 -8.38 -4.75
CA VAL A 71 8.55 -7.91 -6.05
C VAL A 71 9.66 -7.56 -7.02
N ASP A 72 10.87 -7.22 -6.53
CA ASP A 72 11.99 -6.81 -7.39
C ASP A 72 13.10 -7.85 -7.43
N TYR A 73 13.72 -8.02 -8.60
CA TYR A 73 14.90 -8.87 -8.75
C TYR A 73 15.88 -8.33 -9.80
N ALA A 74 17.13 -8.76 -9.68
CA ALA A 74 18.10 -8.79 -10.77
C ALA A 74 18.89 -10.10 -10.70
N GLY A 75 19.19 -10.66 -11.88
CA GLY A 75 19.78 -11.99 -11.96
C GLY A 75 20.17 -12.39 -13.37
N ILE A 76 20.51 -13.66 -13.53
CA ILE A 76 20.95 -14.23 -14.80
C ILE A 76 19.89 -15.19 -15.30
N VAL A 77 19.55 -15.12 -16.58
CA VAL A 77 18.65 -16.10 -17.21
C VAL A 77 19.31 -17.48 -17.17
N GLU A 78 18.66 -18.42 -16.50
CA GLU A 78 19.09 -19.81 -16.38
C GLU A 78 18.53 -20.65 -17.54
N ALA A 79 17.23 -20.49 -17.82
CA ALA A 79 16.52 -21.24 -18.86
C ALA A 79 15.40 -20.38 -19.45
N VAL A 80 14.98 -20.72 -20.67
CA VAL A 80 13.88 -20.04 -21.37
C VAL A 80 12.90 -21.07 -21.93
N GLY A 81 11.62 -20.71 -21.92
CA GLY A 81 10.57 -21.45 -22.59
C GLY A 81 10.67 -21.38 -24.12
N LYS A 82 10.03 -22.32 -24.80
CA LYS A 82 10.17 -22.49 -26.26
C LYS A 82 9.72 -21.29 -27.12
N ASN A 83 8.81 -20.46 -26.60
CA ASN A 83 8.29 -19.29 -27.32
C ASN A 83 9.09 -18.00 -27.00
N VAL A 84 10.06 -18.06 -26.08
CA VAL A 84 10.85 -16.90 -25.68
C VAL A 84 11.98 -16.69 -26.69
N THR A 85 11.92 -15.59 -27.43
CA THR A 85 12.89 -15.24 -28.48
C THR A 85 13.81 -14.08 -28.11
N GLN A 86 13.39 -13.23 -27.19
CA GLN A 86 14.07 -11.98 -26.83
C GLN A 86 15.12 -12.12 -25.72
N PHE A 87 15.20 -13.30 -25.09
CA PHE A 87 16.16 -13.61 -24.03
C PHE A 87 16.78 -14.99 -24.28
N LYS A 88 18.00 -15.19 -23.81
CA LYS A 88 18.69 -16.49 -23.81
C LYS A 88 19.37 -16.76 -22.47
N PRO A 89 19.67 -18.04 -22.15
CA PRO A 89 20.51 -18.37 -21.00
C PRO A 89 21.82 -17.58 -20.98
N GLY A 90 22.21 -17.10 -19.81
CA GLY A 90 23.39 -16.25 -19.59
C GLY A 90 23.13 -14.75 -19.70
N ASP A 91 21.97 -14.30 -20.21
CA ASP A 91 21.64 -12.88 -20.25
C ASP A 91 21.46 -12.34 -18.82
N GLU A 92 22.04 -11.16 -18.53
CA GLU A 92 21.82 -10.44 -17.28
C GLU A 92 20.53 -9.61 -17.39
N VAL A 93 19.60 -9.79 -16.45
CA VAL A 93 18.28 -9.17 -16.48
C VAL A 93 17.89 -8.59 -15.12
N PHE A 94 16.95 -7.66 -15.15
CA PHE A 94 16.26 -7.14 -13.97
C PHE A 94 14.78 -6.96 -14.26
N GLY A 95 13.95 -7.01 -13.22
CA GLY A 95 12.52 -7.11 -13.41
C GLY A 95 11.69 -7.01 -12.14
N GLY A 96 10.39 -7.15 -12.35
CA GLY A 96 9.38 -7.18 -11.30
C GLY A 96 8.55 -8.46 -11.33
N LYS A 97 8.62 -9.28 -10.29
CA LYS A 97 7.77 -10.46 -10.12
C LYS A 97 7.76 -10.89 -8.65
N THR A 98 6.57 -11.00 -8.07
CA THR A 98 6.40 -11.57 -6.72
C THR A 98 7.01 -12.96 -6.62
N GLY A 99 7.75 -13.19 -5.54
CA GLY A 99 8.48 -14.43 -5.23
C GLY A 99 9.99 -14.34 -5.47
N ALA A 100 10.53 -13.12 -5.60
CA ALA A 100 11.94 -12.84 -5.85
C ALA A 100 12.85 -12.99 -4.62
N PHE A 101 12.31 -13.12 -3.41
CA PHE A 101 13.09 -13.53 -2.23
C PHE A 101 13.39 -15.03 -2.29
N ALA A 102 14.05 -15.48 -3.35
CA ALA A 102 14.37 -16.87 -3.62
C ALA A 102 15.56 -16.96 -4.58
N GLU A 103 16.21 -18.13 -4.63
CA GLU A 103 17.30 -18.39 -5.58
C GLU A 103 16.83 -18.32 -7.06
N TYR A 104 15.55 -18.63 -7.33
CA TYR A 104 15.00 -18.59 -8.68
C TYR A 104 13.57 -18.02 -8.76
N VAL A 105 13.29 -17.34 -9.87
CA VAL A 105 11.95 -16.84 -10.21
C VAL A 105 11.62 -17.09 -11.68
N CYS A 106 10.38 -17.51 -11.96
CA CYS A 106 9.84 -17.60 -13.33
C CYS A 106 9.11 -16.31 -13.69
N VAL A 107 9.45 -15.72 -14.85
CA VAL A 107 8.93 -14.44 -15.30
C VAL A 107 8.49 -14.57 -16.75
N THR A 108 7.34 -14.01 -17.13
CA THR A 108 6.88 -14.02 -18.52
C THR A 108 7.70 -13.01 -19.34
N ALA A 109 8.25 -13.43 -20.47
CA ALA A 109 9.17 -12.61 -21.28
C ALA A 109 8.61 -11.22 -21.62
N GLY A 110 7.35 -11.11 -22.03
CA GLY A 110 6.71 -9.83 -22.38
C GLY A 110 6.15 -9.00 -21.22
N ARG A 111 6.51 -9.30 -19.96
CA ARG A 111 6.04 -8.58 -18.77
C ARG A 111 7.15 -7.71 -18.19
N ALA A 112 7.29 -7.65 -16.87
CA ALA A 112 8.24 -6.78 -16.20
C ALA A 112 9.65 -7.40 -16.17
N VAL A 113 10.32 -7.42 -17.31
CA VAL A 113 11.74 -7.83 -17.43
C VAL A 113 12.44 -7.10 -18.57
N ALA A 114 13.66 -6.63 -18.31
CA ALA A 114 14.56 -6.06 -19.30
C ALA A 114 16.00 -6.52 -19.06
N HIS A 115 16.85 -6.33 -20.08
CA HIS A 115 18.29 -6.54 -19.93
C HIS A 115 18.86 -5.55 -18.92
N LYS A 116 19.74 -6.05 -18.04
CA LYS A 116 20.48 -5.19 -17.11
C LYS A 116 21.53 -4.41 -17.91
N PRO A 117 21.60 -3.07 -17.78
CA PRO A 117 22.71 -2.29 -18.32
C PRO A 117 24.07 -2.80 -17.83
N ALA A 118 25.07 -2.84 -18.70
CA ALA A 118 26.40 -3.38 -18.37
C ALA A 118 27.14 -2.54 -17.32
N ASN A 119 26.85 -1.24 -17.26
CA ASN A 119 27.44 -0.30 -16.29
C ASN A 119 26.76 -0.31 -14.91
N VAL A 120 25.76 -1.17 -14.71
CA VAL A 120 24.98 -1.26 -13.46
C VAL A 120 25.19 -2.61 -12.80
N THR A 121 25.44 -2.61 -11.49
CA THR A 121 25.58 -3.84 -10.69
C THR A 121 24.24 -4.55 -10.49
N PHE A 122 24.25 -5.85 -10.19
CA PHE A 122 23.02 -6.57 -9.79
C PHE A 122 22.35 -5.95 -8.58
N GLU A 123 23.13 -5.51 -7.58
CA GLU A 123 22.59 -4.82 -6.40
C GLU A 123 21.77 -3.59 -6.80
N GLN A 124 22.34 -2.73 -7.66
CA GLN A 124 21.65 -1.54 -8.12
C GLN A 124 20.40 -1.90 -8.93
N ALA A 125 20.53 -2.80 -9.91
CA ALA A 125 19.43 -3.16 -10.78
C ALA A 125 18.24 -3.80 -10.03
N ALA A 126 18.51 -4.58 -8.97
CA ALA A 126 17.49 -5.21 -8.14
C ALA A 126 16.66 -4.22 -7.32
N THR A 127 17.11 -2.97 -7.17
CA THR A 127 16.38 -1.92 -6.44
C THR A 127 15.49 -1.04 -7.33
N VAL A 128 15.51 -1.27 -8.64
CA VAL A 128 14.85 -0.40 -9.62
C VAL A 128 13.36 -0.69 -9.74
N GLY A 129 12.99 -1.98 -9.77
CA GLY A 129 11.70 -2.48 -10.26
C GLY A 129 10.49 -1.60 -9.91
N ILE A 130 9.88 -1.81 -8.75
CA ILE A 130 8.64 -1.12 -8.38
C ILE A 130 8.89 0.37 -8.10
N ALA A 131 9.97 0.73 -7.43
CA ALA A 131 10.22 2.10 -6.98
C ALA A 131 10.47 3.07 -8.14
N ALA A 132 11.32 2.70 -9.10
CA ALA A 132 11.64 3.55 -10.24
C ALA A 132 10.51 3.54 -11.28
N THR A 133 9.79 2.42 -11.47
CA THR A 133 8.59 2.38 -12.31
C THR A 133 7.52 3.32 -11.78
N THR A 134 7.31 3.32 -10.46
CA THR A 134 6.39 4.24 -9.78
C THR A 134 6.78 5.70 -10.02
N ALA A 135 8.07 6.03 -9.83
CA ALA A 135 8.57 7.37 -10.09
C ALA A 135 8.37 7.80 -11.56
N LEU A 136 8.72 6.93 -12.52
CA LEU A 136 8.60 7.19 -13.95
C LEU A 136 7.14 7.45 -14.36
N GLN A 137 6.22 6.57 -13.99
CA GLN A 137 4.80 6.70 -14.33
C GLN A 137 4.16 7.90 -13.62
N GLY A 138 4.54 8.15 -12.37
CA GLY A 138 4.07 9.30 -11.60
C GLY A 138 4.42 10.62 -12.26
N LEU A 139 5.64 10.75 -12.78
CA LEU A 139 6.10 11.95 -13.49
C LEU A 139 5.55 12.04 -14.91
N ARG A 140 5.65 10.95 -15.69
CA ARG A 140 5.35 10.94 -17.13
C ARG A 140 3.85 10.82 -17.44
N ASP A 141 3.17 9.87 -16.81
CA ASP A 141 1.82 9.46 -17.24
C ASP A 141 0.73 10.21 -16.46
N TYR A 142 0.87 10.22 -15.13
CA TYR A 142 -0.10 10.85 -14.23
C TYR A 142 0.21 12.33 -14.00
N GLY A 143 1.50 12.66 -13.86
CA GLY A 143 1.97 14.02 -13.69
C GLY A 143 2.07 14.81 -14.99
N GLN A 144 2.23 14.12 -16.13
CA GLN A 144 2.40 14.72 -17.46
C GLN A 144 3.44 15.85 -17.47
N LEU A 145 4.53 15.64 -16.73
CA LEU A 145 5.57 16.65 -16.51
C LEU A 145 6.25 17.04 -17.81
N ARG A 146 6.40 18.34 -18.02
CA ARG A 146 7.04 18.93 -19.19
C ARG A 146 8.34 19.64 -18.78
N PRO A 147 9.32 19.76 -19.69
CA PRO A 147 10.52 20.55 -19.45
C PRO A 147 10.18 21.99 -18.99
N GLY A 148 10.94 22.51 -18.05
CA GLY A 148 10.78 23.84 -17.47
C GLY A 148 9.70 23.96 -16.38
N GLN A 149 8.84 22.95 -16.20
CA GLN A 149 7.84 22.96 -15.13
C GLN A 149 8.45 22.76 -13.75
N LYS A 150 7.76 23.25 -12.73
CA LYS A 150 8.13 23.09 -11.32
C LYS A 150 7.48 21.85 -10.73
N VAL A 151 8.28 20.94 -10.19
CA VAL A 151 7.80 19.74 -9.51
C VAL A 151 8.29 19.71 -8.06
N LEU A 152 7.37 19.43 -7.13
CA LEU A 152 7.69 19.13 -5.75
C LEU A 152 7.59 17.62 -5.50
N ILE A 153 8.60 17.06 -4.87
CA ILE A 153 8.66 15.63 -4.51
C ILE A 153 8.66 15.53 -3.00
N ASN A 154 7.52 15.17 -2.41
CA ASN A 154 7.41 14.92 -0.98
C ASN A 154 7.96 13.51 -0.66
N GLY A 155 8.86 13.42 0.32
CA GLY A 155 9.60 12.18 0.60
C GLY A 155 10.74 11.91 -0.39
N ALA A 156 11.43 12.97 -0.85
CA ALA A 156 12.47 12.92 -1.88
C ALA A 156 13.67 12.02 -1.55
N SER A 157 13.89 11.70 -0.27
CA SER A 157 14.99 10.84 0.18
C SER A 157 14.64 9.35 0.29
N GLY A 158 13.38 8.96 0.08
CA GLY A 158 12.92 7.57 0.17
C GLY A 158 13.15 6.77 -1.12
N GLY A 159 12.71 5.51 -1.12
CA GLY A 159 12.87 4.59 -2.25
C GLY A 159 12.38 5.16 -3.58
N VAL A 160 11.12 5.59 -3.67
CA VAL A 160 10.56 6.22 -4.88
C VAL A 160 11.14 7.62 -5.09
N GLY A 161 11.27 8.40 -4.01
CA GLY A 161 11.71 9.80 -4.07
C GLY A 161 13.08 10.00 -4.73
N THR A 162 14.04 9.13 -4.41
CA THR A 162 15.40 9.21 -4.97
C THR A 162 15.42 8.98 -6.48
N PHE A 163 14.54 8.11 -7.00
CA PHE A 163 14.34 7.96 -8.45
C PHE A 163 13.59 9.15 -9.04
N ALA A 164 12.52 9.61 -8.37
CA ALA A 164 11.70 10.71 -8.86
C ALA A 164 12.50 12.01 -9.06
N VAL A 165 13.44 12.34 -8.15
CA VAL A 165 14.30 13.53 -8.29
C VAL A 165 15.14 13.44 -9.56
N GLN A 166 15.82 12.32 -9.76
CA GLN A 166 16.71 12.11 -10.91
C GLN A 166 15.93 12.07 -12.24
N ILE A 167 14.81 11.35 -12.27
CA ILE A 167 13.97 11.25 -13.47
C ILE A 167 13.37 12.61 -13.81
N ALA A 168 12.81 13.34 -12.83
CA ALA A 168 12.28 14.68 -13.06
C ALA A 168 13.34 15.63 -13.61
N LYS A 169 14.57 15.55 -13.07
CA LYS A 169 15.69 16.36 -13.57
C LYS A 169 16.07 15.97 -14.99
N SER A 170 16.07 14.68 -15.32
CA SER A 170 16.33 14.17 -16.67
C SER A 170 15.27 14.60 -17.71
N LEU A 171 14.05 14.90 -17.25
CA LEU A 171 12.96 15.45 -18.05
C LEU A 171 13.02 16.99 -18.18
N GLY A 172 14.05 17.64 -17.62
CA GLY A 172 14.27 19.08 -17.72
C GLY A 172 13.41 19.92 -16.79
N ALA A 173 12.85 19.34 -15.72
CA ALA A 173 12.06 20.09 -14.74
C ALA A 173 12.93 20.84 -13.70
N ASN A 174 12.32 21.82 -13.03
CA ASN A 174 12.85 22.44 -11.82
C ASN A 174 12.32 21.67 -10.61
N VAL A 175 13.24 21.02 -9.88
CA VAL A 175 12.90 20.01 -8.87
C VAL A 175 13.08 20.56 -7.46
N THR A 176 11.99 20.61 -6.70
CA THR A 176 12.02 20.82 -5.25
C THR A 176 11.84 19.49 -4.52
N GLY A 177 12.85 19.05 -3.78
CA GLY A 177 12.76 17.88 -2.92
C GLY A 177 12.37 18.24 -1.48
N VAL A 178 11.47 17.48 -0.86
CA VAL A 178 11.17 17.61 0.58
C VAL A 178 11.69 16.38 1.31
N CYS A 179 12.55 16.58 2.31
CA CYS A 179 13.13 15.51 3.13
C CYS A 179 13.51 16.02 4.53
N SER A 180 14.03 15.16 5.39
CA SER A 180 14.62 15.59 6.67
C SER A 180 16.01 16.16 6.47
N GLY A 181 16.47 17.00 7.41
CA GLY A 181 17.76 17.69 7.34
C GLY A 181 18.96 16.81 7.00
N ARG A 182 19.04 15.59 7.59
CA ARG A 182 20.13 14.63 7.34
C ARG A 182 20.25 14.16 5.88
N ASN A 183 19.20 14.36 5.08
CA ASN A 183 19.12 13.89 3.70
C ASN A 183 19.29 15.02 2.66
N VAL A 184 19.45 16.28 3.10
CA VAL A 184 19.46 17.44 2.22
C VAL A 184 20.56 17.36 1.16
N ASP A 185 21.78 17.06 1.57
CA ASP A 185 22.92 17.01 0.63
C ASP A 185 22.81 15.87 -0.36
N MET A 186 22.28 14.73 0.08
CA MET A 186 21.98 13.59 -0.80
C MET A 186 20.94 13.98 -1.86
N VAL A 187 19.81 14.58 -1.46
CA VAL A 187 18.75 14.97 -2.39
C VAL A 187 19.23 16.05 -3.37
N ARG A 188 20.07 16.99 -2.90
CA ARG A 188 20.71 17.98 -3.78
C ARG A 188 21.66 17.33 -4.78
N ALA A 189 22.49 16.38 -4.34
CA ALA A 189 23.41 15.64 -5.21
C ALA A 189 22.69 14.79 -6.27
N LEU A 190 21.45 14.37 -6.01
CA LEU A 190 20.59 13.69 -6.98
C LEU A 190 20.00 14.62 -8.05
N GLY A 191 20.15 15.94 -7.91
CA GLY A 191 19.74 16.93 -8.92
C GLY A 191 18.57 17.82 -8.53
N ALA A 192 18.14 17.81 -7.26
CA ALA A 192 17.15 18.77 -6.78
C ALA A 192 17.71 20.21 -6.82
N ASP A 193 16.99 21.12 -7.47
CA ASP A 193 17.34 22.54 -7.56
C ASP A 193 17.11 23.26 -6.22
N ARG A 194 16.07 22.84 -5.50
CA ARG A 194 15.77 23.28 -4.13
C ARG A 194 15.51 22.07 -3.24
N VAL A 195 15.92 22.15 -1.98
CA VAL A 195 15.58 21.14 -0.98
C VAL A 195 14.96 21.83 0.23
N ILE A 196 13.81 21.33 0.69
CA ILE A 196 13.10 21.80 1.87
C ILE A 196 13.27 20.75 2.97
N ASP A 197 13.83 21.20 4.10
CA ASP A 197 13.86 20.41 5.33
C ASP A 197 12.52 20.55 6.06
N TYR A 198 11.69 19.50 6.02
CA TYR A 198 10.35 19.57 6.63
C TYR A 198 10.38 19.72 8.15
N THR A 199 11.54 19.50 8.80
CA THR A 199 11.70 19.72 10.25
C THR A 199 11.87 21.20 10.59
N ARG A 200 12.13 22.04 9.60
CA ARG A 200 12.38 23.48 9.74
C ARG A 200 11.33 24.35 9.04
N GLU A 201 10.80 23.89 7.91
CA GLU A 201 9.86 24.65 7.08
C GLU A 201 8.65 23.79 6.68
N ASP A 202 7.43 24.34 6.77
CA ASP A 202 6.24 23.74 6.15
C ASP A 202 6.16 24.20 4.68
N PHE A 203 6.52 23.32 3.75
CA PHE A 203 6.50 23.59 2.30
C PHE A 203 5.11 24.04 1.78
N THR A 204 4.04 23.83 2.55
CA THR A 204 2.67 24.22 2.19
C THR A 204 2.32 25.67 2.54
N GLN A 205 3.20 26.38 3.26
CA GLN A 205 3.01 27.78 3.65
C GLN A 205 3.79 28.77 2.77
N GLY A 206 4.63 28.27 1.86
CA GLY A 206 5.44 29.11 0.98
C GLY A 206 4.63 29.82 -0.11
N ALA A 207 5.24 30.86 -0.69
CA ALA A 207 4.71 31.56 -1.85
C ALA A 207 4.90 30.78 -3.16
N GLU A 208 5.77 29.76 -3.16
CA GLU A 208 6.05 28.97 -4.36
C GLU A 208 4.84 28.12 -4.76
N ARG A 209 4.67 27.94 -6.08
CA ARG A 209 3.62 27.13 -6.69
C ARG A 209 4.23 26.13 -7.65
N TYR A 210 3.66 24.94 -7.69
CA TYR A 210 4.15 23.80 -8.45
C TYR A 210 3.14 23.37 -9.53
N ASP A 211 3.65 22.93 -10.67
CA ASP A 211 2.87 22.32 -11.74
C ASP A 211 2.56 20.86 -11.43
N LEU A 212 3.44 20.20 -10.66
CA LEU A 212 3.30 18.81 -10.24
C LEU A 212 3.73 18.62 -8.78
N ILE A 213 2.96 17.85 -8.03
CA ILE A 213 3.37 17.29 -6.75
C ILE A 213 3.35 15.76 -6.85
N ILE A 214 4.51 15.14 -6.62
CA ILE A 214 4.62 13.71 -6.34
C ILE A 214 4.64 13.54 -4.83
N ASP A 215 3.58 12.97 -4.26
CA ASP A 215 3.48 12.74 -2.82
C ASP A 215 3.69 11.27 -2.47
N ASN A 216 4.87 10.95 -1.91
CA ASN A 216 5.20 9.62 -1.41
C ASN A 216 4.83 9.41 0.06
N VAL A 217 4.30 10.44 0.75
CA VAL A 217 4.15 10.43 2.21
C VAL A 217 2.69 10.58 2.64
N GLY A 218 1.89 11.40 1.94
CA GLY A 218 0.46 11.56 2.29
C GLY A 218 0.20 12.28 3.62
N ASN A 219 1.17 13.03 4.14
CA ASN A 219 1.17 13.54 5.52
C ASN A 219 0.59 14.96 5.69
N ARG A 220 -0.08 15.50 4.68
CA ARG A 220 -0.76 16.80 4.74
C ARG A 220 -2.17 16.66 4.20
N THR A 221 -3.04 17.59 4.62
CA THR A 221 -4.40 17.66 4.07
C THR A 221 -4.35 18.06 2.60
N ILE A 222 -5.28 17.54 1.80
CA ILE A 222 -5.36 17.88 0.38
C ILE A 222 -5.43 19.40 0.12
N TRP A 223 -6.14 20.13 0.99
CA TRP A 223 -6.24 21.59 0.92
C TRP A 223 -4.90 22.31 1.08
N LYS A 224 -3.95 21.74 1.83
CA LYS A 224 -2.59 22.29 1.93
C LYS A 224 -1.82 22.09 0.62
N TYR A 225 -1.94 20.94 -0.03
CA TYR A 225 -1.34 20.70 -1.34
C TYR A 225 -1.94 21.61 -2.42
N LEU A 226 -3.27 21.77 -2.44
CA LEU A 226 -3.95 22.64 -3.39
C LEU A 226 -3.49 24.10 -3.32
N ARG A 227 -3.12 24.60 -2.14
CA ARG A 227 -2.59 25.98 -2.00
C ARG A 227 -1.26 26.18 -2.70
N VAL A 228 -0.44 25.14 -2.79
CA VAL A 228 0.88 25.20 -3.41
C VAL A 228 0.91 24.61 -4.82
N LEU A 229 -0.24 24.19 -5.35
CA LEU A 229 -0.40 23.80 -6.75
C LEU A 229 -0.85 24.99 -7.60
N ASN A 230 -0.35 25.05 -8.83
CA ASN A 230 -0.92 25.91 -9.87
C ASN A 230 -2.36 25.51 -10.18
N ARG A 231 -3.15 26.42 -10.76
CA ARG A 231 -4.60 26.23 -11.01
C ARG A 231 -4.93 24.97 -11.82
N ASN A 232 -4.04 24.55 -12.72
CA ASN A 232 -4.18 23.32 -13.51
C ASN A 232 -3.09 22.30 -13.20
N GLY A 233 -2.46 22.44 -12.02
CA GLY A 233 -1.40 21.56 -11.57
C GLY A 233 -1.91 20.14 -11.32
N HIS A 234 -0.98 19.21 -11.26
CA HIS A 234 -1.25 17.80 -11.04
C HIS A 234 -0.78 17.42 -9.63
N TYR A 235 -1.62 16.70 -8.90
CA TYR A 235 -1.26 16.03 -7.67
C TYR A 235 -1.27 14.53 -7.92
N VAL A 236 -0.17 13.85 -7.61
CA VAL A 236 -0.05 12.40 -7.74
C VAL A 236 0.33 11.83 -6.39
N LEU A 237 -0.63 11.17 -5.75
CA LEU A 237 -0.39 10.37 -4.55
C LEU A 237 0.17 9.01 -4.96
N ILE A 238 1.34 8.67 -4.41
CA ILE A 238 1.99 7.39 -4.62
C ILE A 238 1.52 6.42 -3.53
N GLY A 239 0.89 5.32 -3.94
CA GLY A 239 0.22 4.42 -3.00
C GLY A 239 -0.95 5.12 -2.30
N GLY A 240 -1.22 4.73 -1.05
CA GLY A 240 -2.34 5.28 -0.29
C GLY A 240 -2.01 6.37 0.72
N GLY A 241 -0.74 6.51 1.10
CA GLY A 241 -0.20 7.62 1.89
C GLY A 241 -0.58 7.58 3.38
N GLY A 242 0.43 7.89 4.23
CA GLY A 242 0.24 8.31 5.61
C GLY A 242 0.55 7.26 6.69
N SER A 243 0.75 7.73 7.92
CA SER A 243 0.95 6.91 9.13
C SER A 243 -0.28 6.10 9.56
N ASP A 244 -1.43 6.29 8.89
CA ASP A 244 -2.72 5.67 9.21
C ASP A 244 -3.07 4.50 8.27
N GLU A 245 -2.06 3.89 7.63
CA GLU A 245 -2.23 2.78 6.67
C GLU A 245 -2.69 1.46 7.30
N GLN A 246 -2.70 1.34 8.64
CA GLN A 246 -3.07 0.13 9.37
C GLN A 246 -4.58 -0.03 9.64
N GLY A 247 -5.42 0.96 9.27
CA GLY A 247 -6.88 0.89 9.43
C GLY A 247 -7.58 -0.07 8.45
N LEU A 248 -8.85 -0.40 8.68
CA LEU A 248 -9.66 -1.29 7.83
C LEU A 248 -9.66 -0.90 6.34
N PHE A 249 -9.64 0.40 6.06
CA PHE A 249 -9.55 0.95 4.69
C PHE A 249 -8.14 1.43 4.31
N GLY A 250 -7.19 1.44 5.26
CA GLY A 250 -5.78 1.87 5.13
C GLY A 250 -5.46 2.75 3.91
N PRO A 251 -4.60 2.31 2.97
CA PRO A 251 -4.22 3.08 1.80
C PRO A 251 -5.36 3.41 0.80
N LEU A 252 -6.59 2.93 0.98
CA LEU A 252 -7.73 3.30 0.12
C LEU A 252 -8.43 4.59 0.58
N VAL A 253 -8.16 5.08 1.78
CA VAL A 253 -8.75 6.33 2.30
C VAL A 253 -8.28 7.56 1.51
N GLY A 254 -6.99 7.66 1.22
CA GLY A 254 -6.42 8.74 0.43
C GLY A 254 -7.08 8.86 -0.96
N PRO A 255 -7.12 7.78 -1.75
CA PRO A 255 -7.76 7.74 -3.07
C PRO A 255 -9.24 8.12 -3.05
N PHE A 256 -10.00 7.62 -2.07
CA PHE A 256 -11.39 7.99 -1.91
C PHE A 256 -11.57 9.49 -1.62
N ARG A 257 -10.71 10.07 -0.77
CA ARG A 257 -10.70 11.53 -0.52
C ARG A 257 -10.35 12.31 -1.79
N LEU A 258 -9.40 11.85 -2.59
CA LEU A 258 -9.05 12.49 -3.86
C LEU A 258 -10.24 12.47 -4.83
N MET A 259 -10.93 11.34 -4.95
CA MET A 259 -12.12 11.21 -5.80
C MET A 259 -13.25 12.16 -5.37
N LEU A 260 -13.45 12.37 -4.07
CA LEU A 260 -14.45 13.31 -3.56
C LEU A 260 -14.09 14.78 -3.83
N VAL A 261 -12.81 15.14 -3.81
CA VAL A 261 -12.35 16.53 -3.98
C VAL A 261 -12.18 16.90 -5.45
N ALA A 262 -11.81 15.95 -6.32
CA ALA A 262 -11.49 16.20 -7.72
C ALA A 262 -12.56 17.01 -8.51
N PRO A 263 -13.88 16.79 -8.34
CA PRO A 263 -14.89 17.56 -9.08
C PRO A 263 -15.00 19.04 -8.67
N PHE A 264 -14.45 19.40 -7.50
CA PHE A 264 -14.58 20.74 -6.92
C PHE A 264 -13.32 21.59 -7.08
N VAL A 265 -12.29 21.07 -7.74
CA VAL A 265 -10.99 21.74 -7.92
C VAL A 265 -10.57 21.68 -9.38
N SER A 266 -9.81 22.66 -9.85
CA SER A 266 -9.34 22.69 -11.24
C SER A 266 -8.06 21.87 -11.47
N GLN A 267 -7.37 21.52 -10.39
CA GLN A 267 -6.19 20.67 -10.40
C GLN A 267 -6.55 19.20 -10.64
N LYS A 268 -5.67 18.46 -11.31
CA LYS A 268 -5.87 17.01 -11.52
C LYS A 268 -5.40 16.24 -10.29
N MET A 269 -6.28 15.43 -9.72
CA MET A 269 -6.00 14.60 -8.55
C MET A 269 -5.88 13.14 -8.97
N ASN A 270 -4.69 12.57 -8.81
CA ASN A 270 -4.38 11.20 -9.22
C ASN A 270 -3.87 10.37 -8.04
N MET A 271 -4.24 9.09 -8.03
CA MET A 271 -3.52 8.05 -7.29
C MET A 271 -2.79 7.18 -8.31
N LEU A 272 -1.54 6.85 -8.03
CA LEU A 272 -0.78 5.89 -8.82
C LEU A 272 -0.67 4.53 -8.11
N LEU A 273 -1.05 3.49 -8.83
CA LEU A 273 -0.59 2.12 -8.62
C LEU A 273 0.29 1.74 -9.81
N ALA A 274 1.53 1.36 -9.55
CA ALA A 274 2.50 1.11 -10.61
C ALA A 274 2.11 -0.09 -11.46
N ASN A 275 2.10 0.10 -12.78
CA ASN A 275 1.91 -0.98 -13.73
C ASN A 275 3.27 -1.52 -14.19
N MET A 276 3.69 -2.68 -13.69
CA MET A 276 4.97 -3.29 -14.02
C MET A 276 4.94 -3.85 -15.45
N ASN A 277 5.54 -3.13 -16.39
CA ASN A 277 5.51 -3.46 -17.82
C ASN A 277 6.89 -3.31 -18.50
N GLN A 278 7.12 -4.07 -19.57
CA GLN A 278 8.42 -4.14 -20.22
C GLN A 278 8.94 -2.79 -20.75
N LYS A 279 8.04 -1.97 -21.30
CA LYS A 279 8.39 -0.68 -21.91
C LYS A 279 9.05 0.25 -20.89
N ASP A 280 8.51 0.31 -19.69
CA ASP A 280 9.06 1.15 -18.63
C ASP A 280 10.40 0.61 -18.11
N PHE A 281 10.55 -0.71 -18.01
CA PHE A 281 11.84 -1.32 -17.67
C PHE A 281 12.93 -1.01 -18.70
N ASN A 282 12.61 -1.01 -19.99
CA ASN A 282 13.56 -0.60 -21.04
C ASN A 282 13.94 0.88 -20.91
N ILE A 283 12.97 1.78 -20.67
CA ILE A 283 13.26 3.21 -20.45
C ILE A 283 14.14 3.41 -19.20
N LEU A 284 13.88 2.67 -18.12
CA LEU A 284 14.70 2.73 -16.91
C LEU A 284 16.11 2.19 -17.15
N ALA A 285 16.25 1.12 -17.94
CA ALA A 285 17.55 0.60 -18.36
C ALA A 285 18.34 1.67 -19.13
N ASP A 286 17.70 2.35 -20.09
CA ASP A 286 18.30 3.43 -20.88
C ASP A 286 18.74 4.60 -19.99
N LEU A 287 17.90 5.03 -19.04
CA LEU A 287 18.24 6.11 -18.11
C LEU A 287 19.43 5.76 -17.22
N MET A 288 19.53 4.51 -16.76
CA MET A 288 20.68 4.04 -15.99
C MET A 288 21.94 3.89 -16.86
N GLN A 289 21.80 3.39 -18.08
CA GLN A 289 22.89 3.25 -19.04
C GLN A 289 23.50 4.61 -19.41
N MET A 290 22.67 5.66 -19.52
CA MET A 290 23.10 7.05 -19.74
C MET A 290 23.63 7.73 -18.47
N GLY A 291 23.57 7.07 -17.30
CA GLY A 291 23.96 7.67 -16.02
C GLY A 291 23.02 8.77 -15.51
N LYS A 292 21.84 8.92 -16.11
CA LYS A 292 20.82 9.91 -15.69
C LYS A 292 20.08 9.47 -14.43
N VAL A 293 20.04 8.17 -14.17
CA VAL A 293 19.46 7.57 -12.97
C VAL A 293 20.47 6.62 -12.36
N LYS A 294 20.80 6.83 -11.08
CA LYS A 294 21.62 5.95 -10.27
C LYS A 294 20.84 5.52 -9.03
N PRO A 295 20.62 4.20 -8.82
CA PRO A 295 19.97 3.73 -7.61
C PRO A 295 20.75 4.11 -6.34
N VAL A 296 20.03 4.56 -5.31
CA VAL A 296 20.57 4.89 -3.99
C VAL A 296 20.30 3.74 -3.05
N ILE A 297 21.36 3.05 -2.62
CA ILE A 297 21.28 1.92 -1.70
C ILE A 297 21.67 2.40 -0.31
N ASP A 298 20.79 2.21 0.66
CA ASP A 298 21.02 2.54 2.06
C ASP A 298 21.71 1.39 2.79
N ARG A 299 21.12 0.20 2.69
CA ARG A 299 21.57 -1.01 3.39
C ARG A 299 21.56 -2.23 2.50
N ARG A 300 22.44 -3.17 2.87
CA ARG A 300 22.62 -4.48 2.24
C ARG A 300 22.38 -5.53 3.31
N TYR A 301 21.54 -6.50 3.00
CA TYR A 301 21.26 -7.66 3.82
C TYR A 301 21.40 -8.92 2.96
N LYS A 302 21.58 -10.07 3.59
CA LYS A 302 21.49 -11.38 2.95
C LYS A 302 20.06 -11.87 2.96
N LEU A 303 19.74 -12.86 2.12
CA LEU A 303 18.43 -13.52 2.13
C LEU A 303 18.11 -14.14 3.49
N THR A 304 19.12 -14.57 4.24
CA THR A 304 18.99 -15.10 5.61
C THR A 304 18.61 -14.03 6.63
N GLU A 305 18.81 -12.75 6.32
CA GLU A 305 18.55 -11.59 7.19
C GLU A 305 17.29 -10.82 6.74
N ILE A 306 16.36 -11.52 6.06
CA ILE A 306 15.17 -10.89 5.47
C ILE A 306 14.24 -10.30 6.53
N VAL A 307 14.16 -10.92 7.70
CA VAL A 307 13.32 -10.47 8.81
C VAL A 307 13.80 -9.10 9.29
N GLU A 308 15.12 -8.97 9.50
CA GLU A 308 15.77 -7.72 9.90
C GLU A 308 15.69 -6.66 8.81
N ALA A 309 15.81 -7.05 7.54
CA ALA A 309 15.71 -6.14 6.41
C ALA A 309 14.31 -5.55 6.26
N VAL A 310 13.26 -6.38 6.45
CA VAL A 310 11.88 -5.91 6.45
C VAL A 310 11.64 -5.02 7.66
N ALA A 311 11.94 -5.48 8.88
CA ALA A 311 11.75 -4.71 10.12
C ALA A 311 12.42 -3.32 10.04
N TYR A 312 13.65 -3.24 9.52
CA TYR A 312 14.33 -1.97 9.29
C TYR A 312 13.57 -1.02 8.35
N LEU A 313 12.93 -1.56 7.31
CA LEU A 313 12.14 -0.76 6.39
C LEU A 313 10.85 -0.24 7.04
N GLU A 314 10.22 -1.04 7.91
CA GLU A 314 9.00 -0.67 8.66
C GLU A 314 9.23 0.54 9.58
N GLU A 315 10.46 0.76 10.05
CA GLU A 315 10.81 1.95 10.84
C GLU A 315 10.62 3.26 10.06
N GLY A 316 10.49 3.22 8.73
CA GLY A 316 10.23 4.39 7.88
C GLY A 316 11.43 5.33 7.70
N HIS A 317 12.63 4.90 8.12
CA HIS A 317 13.82 5.74 8.15
C HIS A 317 14.84 5.46 7.04
N ALA A 318 14.55 4.52 6.13
CA ALA A 318 15.45 4.14 5.04
C ALA A 318 15.74 5.32 4.07
N ARG A 319 17.02 5.48 3.71
CA ARG A 319 17.53 6.49 2.77
C ARG A 319 17.70 5.90 1.38
N GLY A 320 16.59 5.77 0.65
CA GLY A 320 16.57 5.12 -0.65
C GLY A 320 16.14 3.66 -0.53
N LYS A 321 16.97 2.73 -1.01
CA LYS A 321 16.59 1.32 -1.18
C LYS A 321 17.40 0.36 -0.31
N VAL A 322 16.74 -0.70 0.14
CA VAL A 322 17.34 -1.81 0.89
C VAL A 322 17.46 -3.01 -0.05
N VAL A 323 18.68 -3.49 -0.26
CA VAL A 323 18.97 -4.60 -1.18
C VAL A 323 19.22 -5.89 -0.41
N ILE A 324 18.73 -6.99 -0.97
CA ILE A 324 18.91 -8.35 -0.47
C ILE A 324 19.87 -9.08 -1.42
N ALA A 325 20.96 -9.60 -0.90
CA ALA A 325 21.85 -10.51 -1.61
C ALA A 325 21.32 -11.94 -1.51
N VAL A 326 21.20 -12.61 -2.66
CA VAL A 326 20.81 -14.01 -2.75
C VAL A 326 22.08 -14.80 -3.08
N GLU A 327 22.68 -15.42 -2.06
CA GLU A 327 23.92 -16.19 -2.20
C GLU A 327 23.66 -17.53 -2.88
N ASP A 328 24.57 -17.96 -3.78
CA ASP A 328 24.57 -19.33 -4.31
C ASP A 328 25.03 -20.29 -3.21
N THR A 329 24.17 -21.23 -2.85
CA THR A 329 24.50 -22.27 -1.87
C THR A 329 25.62 -23.21 -2.31
N ASN A 330 25.97 -23.27 -3.60
CA ASN A 330 27.11 -24.06 -4.09
C ASN A 330 28.49 -23.49 -3.69
N GLU A 331 28.61 -22.19 -3.40
CA GLU A 331 29.85 -21.60 -2.86
C GLU A 331 29.84 -21.52 -1.32
N ALA A 332 28.65 -21.51 -0.70
CA ALA A 332 28.49 -21.43 0.75
C ALA A 332 28.72 -22.77 1.48
N LEU A 333 28.49 -23.90 0.80
CA LEU A 333 28.71 -25.25 1.37
C LEU A 333 30.18 -25.58 1.64
N THR A 334 31.13 -24.78 1.14
CA THR A 334 32.56 -24.90 1.52
C THR A 334 32.89 -24.18 2.84
N ARG A 335 31.98 -23.41 3.45
CA ARG A 335 32.33 -22.49 4.56
C ARG A 335 31.52 -22.57 5.85
N ALA A 336 30.41 -23.31 5.95
CA ALA A 336 29.59 -23.25 7.16
C ALA A 336 29.03 -24.61 7.58
N GLY A 337 29.87 -25.41 8.23
CA GLY A 337 29.41 -26.39 9.20
C GLY A 337 29.18 -25.73 10.56
N HIS A 338 28.18 -26.23 11.31
CA HIS A 338 27.68 -25.83 12.65
C HIS A 338 26.62 -24.71 12.64
N GLN A 339 25.49 -24.79 13.36
CA GLN A 339 24.89 -25.79 14.26
C GLN A 339 23.38 -25.42 14.43
N LEU A 340 22.55 -26.41 14.74
CA LEU A 340 21.10 -26.33 14.98
C LEU A 340 20.76 -25.87 16.41
N GLY A 341 19.56 -25.30 16.60
CA GLY A 341 18.90 -25.21 17.90
C GLY A 341 17.45 -24.69 17.80
N SER A 342 16.48 -25.56 18.06
CA SER A 342 15.04 -25.29 18.11
C SER A 342 14.57 -24.94 19.54
N ASP A 343 13.57 -24.06 19.71
CA ASP A 343 12.42 -24.41 20.55
C ASP A 343 11.17 -23.55 20.32
N ARG A 344 10.00 -24.14 20.59
CA ARG A 344 8.64 -23.61 20.36
C ARG A 344 8.00 -23.08 21.64
N THR A 345 7.13 -22.07 21.53
CA THR A 345 5.89 -21.96 22.36
C THR A 345 4.78 -21.24 21.60
N ALA A 346 3.58 -21.83 21.56
CA ALA A 346 2.35 -21.25 21.00
C ALA A 346 1.43 -20.70 22.11
N PRO A 347 0.65 -19.63 21.90
CA PRO A 347 -0.38 -19.21 22.85
C PRO A 347 -1.69 -20.00 22.70
N SER A 348 -2.40 -20.21 23.81
CA SER A 348 -3.50 -21.18 23.95
C SER A 348 -4.84 -20.75 23.31
N PRO A 349 -5.65 -21.70 22.80
CA PRO A 349 -6.94 -21.45 22.12
C PRO A 349 -8.10 -20.99 23.04
N VAL A 350 -7.86 -20.78 24.34
CA VAL A 350 -8.92 -20.48 25.30
C VAL A 350 -9.35 -18.99 25.26
N LEU A 351 -8.45 -18.08 24.88
CA LEU A 351 -8.73 -16.63 24.89
C LEU A 351 -9.58 -16.14 23.70
N ILE A 352 -9.46 -16.77 22.52
CA ILE A 352 -10.21 -16.40 21.32
C ILE A 352 -11.71 -16.79 21.45
N ALA A 353 -12.02 -17.84 22.21
CA ALA A 353 -13.39 -18.31 22.39
C ALA A 353 -14.24 -17.40 23.29
N PHE A 354 -13.64 -16.73 24.30
CA PHE A 354 -14.37 -15.87 25.22
C PHE A 354 -14.76 -14.51 24.62
N GLU A 355 -13.93 -13.94 23.74
CA GLU A 355 -14.23 -12.66 23.10
C GLU A 355 -15.36 -12.77 22.04
N LEU A 356 -15.41 -13.87 21.29
CA LEU A 356 -16.46 -14.11 20.29
C LEU A 356 -17.84 -14.34 20.92
N ILE A 357 -17.91 -15.00 22.08
CA ILE A 357 -19.18 -15.26 22.78
C ILE A 357 -19.75 -13.97 23.41
N GLY A 358 -18.88 -13.10 23.94
CA GLY A 358 -19.30 -11.82 24.54
C GLY A 358 -19.96 -10.87 23.54
N VAL A 359 -19.41 -10.77 22.32
CA VAL A 359 -19.94 -9.91 21.25
C VAL A 359 -21.28 -10.42 20.72
N ILE A 360 -21.44 -11.74 20.57
CA ILE A 360 -22.68 -12.35 20.10
C ILE A 360 -23.82 -12.14 21.12
N LEU A 361 -23.54 -12.29 22.42
CA LEU A 361 -24.55 -12.11 23.48
C LEU A 361 -25.02 -10.65 23.61
N ALA A 362 -24.09 -9.68 23.52
CA ALA A 362 -24.42 -8.26 23.69
C ALA A 362 -25.16 -7.67 22.47
N VAL A 363 -24.80 -8.08 21.25
CA VAL A 363 -25.32 -7.49 20.01
C VAL A 363 -26.64 -8.12 19.56
N ILE A 364 -26.90 -9.38 19.91
CA ILE A 364 -28.08 -10.10 19.42
C ILE A 364 -29.15 -10.23 20.51
N ILE A 365 -28.78 -10.69 21.71
CA ILE A 365 -29.78 -11.07 22.71
C ILE A 365 -30.34 -9.83 23.43
N LEU A 366 -29.48 -8.87 23.80
CA LEU A 366 -29.91 -7.70 24.56
C LEU A 366 -30.95 -6.82 23.82
N PRO A 367 -30.82 -6.52 22.50
CA PRO A 367 -31.82 -5.73 21.78
C PRO A 367 -33.15 -6.48 21.61
N ILE A 368 -33.12 -7.80 21.44
CA ILE A 368 -34.32 -8.64 21.33
C ILE A 368 -35.09 -8.63 22.66
N VAL A 369 -34.37 -8.75 23.78
CA VAL A 369 -34.97 -8.70 25.12
C VAL A 369 -35.58 -7.33 25.39
N ILE A 370 -34.88 -6.24 25.05
CA ILE A 370 -35.40 -4.86 25.22
C ILE A 370 -36.64 -4.64 24.33
N ALA A 371 -36.58 -5.04 23.05
CA ALA A 371 -37.72 -4.93 22.13
C ALA A 371 -38.93 -5.73 22.61
N PHE A 372 -38.71 -6.93 23.17
CA PHE A 372 -39.77 -7.76 23.73
C PHE A 372 -40.40 -7.11 24.96
N VAL A 373 -39.60 -6.57 25.89
CA VAL A 373 -40.10 -5.87 27.08
C VAL A 373 -40.92 -4.63 26.70
N LEU A 374 -40.44 -3.84 25.75
CA LEU A 374 -41.13 -2.63 25.28
C LEU A 374 -42.45 -2.95 24.57
N ASN A 375 -42.47 -3.97 23.72
CA ASN A 375 -43.70 -4.43 23.06
C ASN A 375 -44.72 -4.97 24.08
N ARG A 376 -44.27 -5.72 25.08
CA ARG A 376 -45.14 -6.25 26.15
C ARG A 376 -45.71 -5.13 27.03
N ARG A 377 -44.93 -4.08 27.31
CA ARG A 377 -45.38 -2.89 28.05
C ARG A 377 -46.39 -2.06 27.26
N PHE A 378 -46.20 -1.93 25.93
CA PHE A 378 -47.14 -1.26 25.04
C PHE A 378 -48.49 -1.98 24.97
N GLN A 379 -48.47 -3.31 24.82
CA GLN A 379 -49.67 -4.16 24.81
C GLN A 379 -50.48 -4.06 26.10
N ARG A 380 -49.81 -4.03 27.26
CA ARG A 380 -50.50 -3.81 28.56
C ARG A 380 -51.20 -2.47 28.66
N ARG A 381 -50.65 -1.41 28.04
CA ARG A 381 -51.26 -0.07 28.04
C ARG A 381 -52.32 0.13 26.95
N ASN A 382 -52.39 -0.75 25.95
CA ASN A 382 -53.28 -0.62 24.80
C ASN A 382 -53.92 -1.98 24.44
N PRO A 383 -54.78 -2.53 25.31
CA PRO A 383 -55.42 -3.82 25.08
C PRO A 383 -56.23 -3.82 23.77
N GLY A 384 -56.05 -4.87 22.96
CA GLY A 384 -56.78 -5.06 21.69
C GLY A 384 -56.08 -4.54 20.42
N LYS A 385 -54.95 -3.83 20.52
CA LYS A 385 -54.18 -3.37 19.35
C LYS A 385 -53.08 -4.36 18.96
N ARG A 386 -52.96 -4.70 17.67
CA ARG A 386 -51.85 -5.55 17.16
C ARG A 386 -50.49 -4.89 17.41
N GLY A 387 -49.51 -5.70 17.82
CA GLY A 387 -48.13 -5.23 18.06
C GLY A 387 -47.43 -4.76 16.79
N TYR A 388 -46.42 -3.90 16.93
CA TYR A 388 -45.67 -3.33 15.81
C TYR A 388 -44.91 -4.42 15.04
N ARG A 389 -44.99 -4.45 13.69
CA ARG A 389 -44.35 -5.50 12.89
C ARG A 389 -43.18 -5.09 11.98
N TRP A 390 -42.95 -3.81 11.63
CA TRP A 390 -41.85 -3.51 10.67
C TRP A 390 -41.06 -2.21 10.90
N GLY A 391 -41.69 -1.12 11.37
CA GLY A 391 -40.97 0.15 11.58
C GLY A 391 -39.89 0.12 12.68
N TYR A 392 -39.99 -0.83 13.61
CA TYR A 392 -39.04 -1.01 14.71
C TYR A 392 -37.73 -1.68 14.26
N TYR A 393 -37.80 -2.55 13.25
CA TYR A 393 -36.61 -3.24 12.73
C TYR A 393 -35.77 -2.31 11.86
N PHE A 394 -36.43 -1.48 11.03
CA PHE A 394 -35.74 -0.50 10.18
C PHE A 394 -35.05 0.61 10.98
N SER A 395 -35.67 1.06 12.08
CA SER A 395 -35.10 2.09 12.94
C SER A 395 -33.88 1.57 13.71
N ILE A 396 -33.94 0.34 14.22
CA ILE A 396 -32.78 -0.33 14.85
C ILE A 396 -31.65 -0.53 13.83
N GLN A 397 -31.95 -0.98 12.61
CA GLN A 397 -30.92 -1.16 11.57
C GLN A 397 -30.29 0.18 11.15
N ALA A 398 -31.06 1.26 11.00
CA ALA A 398 -30.54 2.58 10.68
C ALA A 398 -29.67 3.16 11.82
N PHE A 399 -30.04 2.92 13.08
CA PHE A 399 -29.25 3.32 14.24
C PHE A 399 -27.95 2.50 14.37
N LEU A 400 -28.01 1.19 14.15
CA LEU A 400 -26.84 0.32 14.12
C LEU A 400 -25.90 0.66 12.96
N PHE A 401 -26.45 1.02 11.79
CA PHE A 401 -25.67 1.52 10.67
C PHE A 401 -25.01 2.86 10.98
N ALA A 402 -25.71 3.80 11.64
CA ALA A 402 -25.14 5.08 12.05
C ALA A 402 -24.06 4.94 13.13
N LEU A 403 -24.21 4.02 14.09
CA LEU A 403 -23.19 3.69 15.09
C LEU A 403 -21.98 2.98 14.46
N ALA A 404 -22.23 2.04 13.55
CA ALA A 404 -21.17 1.39 12.78
C ALA A 404 -20.42 2.40 11.91
N LEU A 405 -21.13 3.33 11.26
CA LEU A 405 -20.55 4.41 10.45
C LEU A 405 -19.78 5.42 11.31
N ALA A 406 -20.28 5.78 12.49
CA ALA A 406 -19.58 6.69 13.40
C ALA A 406 -18.33 6.04 14.03
N GLY A 407 -18.38 4.74 14.32
CA GLY A 407 -17.21 3.93 14.69
C GLY A 407 -16.22 3.77 13.55
N LEU A 408 -16.71 3.59 12.31
CA LEU A 408 -15.90 3.56 11.09
C LEU A 408 -15.16 4.88 10.82
N LEU A 409 -15.79 6.02 11.15
CA LEU A 409 -15.28 7.36 10.89
C LEU A 409 -14.49 7.95 12.07
N GLN A 410 -14.37 7.23 13.19
CA GLN A 410 -13.71 7.65 14.44
C GLN A 410 -14.08 9.07 14.89
N LEU A 411 -15.35 9.44 14.74
CA LEU A 411 -15.85 10.68 15.31
C LEU A 411 -15.91 10.48 16.82
N GLY A 412 -15.20 11.33 17.58
CA GLY A 412 -15.01 11.16 19.02
C GLY A 412 -16.31 10.89 19.78
N THR A 413 -16.21 10.19 20.93
CA THR A 413 -17.34 9.67 21.73
C THR A 413 -18.45 10.69 22.01
N VAL A 414 -18.10 11.96 22.16
CA VAL A 414 -19.07 13.06 22.35
C VAL A 414 -20.01 13.23 21.15
N LEU A 415 -19.50 13.09 19.91
CA LEU A 415 -20.30 13.23 18.70
C LEU A 415 -21.23 12.03 18.47
N VAL A 416 -20.77 10.83 18.84
CA VAL A 416 -21.57 9.60 18.84
C VAL A 416 -22.74 9.71 19.82
N LEU A 417 -22.49 10.26 21.01
CA LEU A 417 -23.52 10.50 22.02
C LEU A 417 -24.53 11.56 21.55
N LEU A 418 -24.06 12.66 20.94
CA LEU A 418 -24.92 13.69 20.34
C LEU A 418 -25.80 13.13 19.22
N ALA A 419 -25.24 12.33 18.32
CA ALA A 419 -26.00 11.67 17.25
C ALA A 419 -27.05 10.70 17.83
N GLY A 420 -26.71 9.95 18.88
CA GLY A 420 -27.64 9.08 19.60
C GLY A 420 -28.79 9.85 20.25
N VAL A 421 -28.50 11.00 20.86
CA VAL A 421 -29.52 11.87 21.46
C VAL A 421 -30.44 12.48 20.40
N ILE A 422 -29.88 12.99 19.30
CA ILE A 422 -30.68 13.53 18.17
C ILE A 422 -31.58 12.45 17.58
N TYR A 423 -31.05 11.24 17.38
CA TYR A 423 -31.84 10.11 16.90
C TYR A 423 -32.98 9.74 17.86
N ALA A 424 -32.72 9.68 19.16
CA ALA A 424 -33.73 9.39 20.17
C ALA A 424 -34.84 10.45 20.19
N LEU A 425 -34.48 11.73 20.05
CA LEU A 425 -35.44 12.85 19.98
C LEU A 425 -36.29 12.79 18.71
N LEU A 426 -35.70 12.49 17.56
CA LEU A 426 -36.43 12.31 16.31
C LEU A 426 -37.39 11.11 16.40
N ALA A 427 -36.91 9.96 16.89
CA ALA A 427 -37.72 8.77 17.09
C ALA A 427 -38.92 9.04 18.03
N TRP A 428 -38.70 9.78 19.11
CA TRP A 428 -39.74 10.19 20.05
C TRP A 428 -40.74 11.17 19.42
N PHE A 429 -40.26 12.20 18.71
CA PHE A 429 -41.08 13.19 18.01
C PHE A 429 -41.98 12.55 16.94
N PHE A 430 -41.46 11.62 16.15
CA PHE A 430 -42.23 10.92 15.12
C PHE A 430 -43.19 9.87 15.69
N ALA A 431 -42.86 9.24 16.82
CA ALA A 431 -43.76 8.35 17.53
C ALA A 431 -45.05 9.06 18.00
N GLN A 432 -44.98 10.36 18.34
CA GLN A 432 -46.12 11.17 18.76
C GLN A 432 -47.10 11.49 17.61
N ARG A 433 -46.60 11.63 16.37
CA ARG A 433 -47.39 12.24 15.26
C ARG A 433 -48.08 11.27 14.30
N LYS A 434 -48.08 9.96 14.54
CA LYS A 434 -48.70 8.92 13.67
C LYS A 434 -48.37 9.03 12.16
N ARG A 435 -47.26 9.68 11.79
CA ARG A 435 -46.84 9.89 10.39
C ARG A 435 -45.49 9.21 10.14
N TRP A 436 -45.51 7.89 10.05
CA TRP A 436 -44.31 7.09 9.74
C TRP A 436 -44.07 6.91 8.22
N ALA A 437 -44.98 7.38 7.36
CA ALA A 437 -44.99 6.96 5.96
C ALA A 437 -44.08 7.74 5.00
N TRP A 438 -43.40 8.83 5.42
CA TRP A 438 -42.85 9.77 4.44
C TRP A 438 -41.33 9.99 4.43
N ILE A 439 -40.53 9.31 5.27
CA ILE A 439 -39.07 9.55 5.29
C ILE A 439 -38.25 8.34 4.83
N ALA A 440 -38.81 7.13 4.83
CA ALA A 440 -38.09 5.95 4.31
C ALA A 440 -38.03 5.87 2.77
N LEU A 441 -38.82 6.68 2.06
CA LEU A 441 -38.96 6.60 0.59
C LEU A 441 -38.20 7.70 -0.18
N THR A 442 -37.54 8.64 0.50
CA THR A 442 -36.93 9.81 -0.18
C THR A 442 -35.41 9.69 -0.40
N VAL A 443 -34.74 8.62 0.07
CA VAL A 443 -33.27 8.49 -0.08
C VAL A 443 -32.86 7.37 -1.04
N LEU A 444 -33.76 6.51 -1.52
CA LEU A 444 -33.43 5.40 -2.45
C LEU A 444 -34.44 5.19 -3.58
N SER A 445 -35.22 6.20 -3.95
CA SER A 445 -36.01 6.17 -5.19
C SER A 445 -35.20 6.82 -6.32
N PHE A 446 -34.33 6.03 -6.94
CA PHE A 446 -33.99 6.25 -8.34
C PHE A 446 -35.26 5.97 -9.15
N ASN A 447 -35.77 7.01 -9.81
CA ASN A 447 -36.78 6.89 -10.85
C ASN A 447 -36.18 6.16 -12.07
N PRO A 448 -37.00 5.44 -12.84
CA PRO A 448 -37.26 5.78 -14.21
C PRO A 448 -38.40 6.80 -14.31
#